data_AF-A0A6G4AJI2-F1
#
_entry.id   AF-A0A6G4AJI2-F1
#
_cell.length_a   1.000
_cell.length_b   1.000
_cell.length_c   1.000
_cell.angle_alpha   90.00
_cell.angle_beta   90.00
_cell.angle_gamma   90.00
#
_symmetry.space_group_name_H-M   'P 1'
#
loop_
_entity.id
_entity.type
_entity.pdbx_description
1 polymer ?
#
loop_
_entity_poly.entity_id
_entity_poly.type
_entity_poly.pdbx_seq_one_letter_code
_entity_poly.pdbx_strand_id
1 'polypeptide(L)' 'MHPNVIVVGSGAAGTALAHRLTVEPDTSVPLLEAGPDVRPDVVETPARWPETSAGRSTTATGVSS' A
#
# COMPACT_ATOMS: atom_id res chain seq x y z
N MET A 1 -1.82 18.79 -17.30
CA MET A 1 -2.37 18.60 -15.95
C MET A 1 -1.42 19.25 -14.96
N HIS A 2 -1.89 20.12 -14.08
CA HIS A 2 -1.07 20.84 -13.10
C HIS A 2 -1.57 20.45 -11.69
N PRO A 3 -0.74 19.87 -10.83
CA PRO A 3 -1.18 19.45 -9.50
C PRO A 3 -1.32 20.64 -8.56
N ASN A 4 -2.32 20.60 -7.66
CA ASN A 4 -2.44 21.57 -6.58
C ASN A 4 -1.50 21.22 -5.43
N VAL A 5 -1.37 19.93 -5.14
CA VAL A 5 -0.52 19.36 -4.08
C VAL A 5 0.05 18.04 -4.57
N ILE A 6 1.31 17.75 -4.25
CA ILE A 6 1.91 16.43 -4.45
C ILE A 6 2.15 15.81 -3.08
N VAL A 7 1.66 14.59 -2.86
CA VAL A 7 1.93 13.83 -1.62
C VAL A 7 2.99 12.78 -1.92
N VAL A 8 4.05 12.75 -1.12
CA VAL A 8 5.15 11.79 -1.23
C VAL A 8 5.10 10.83 -0.05
N GLY A 9 5.02 9.53 -0.35
CA GLY A 9 4.79 8.42 0.57
C GLY A 9 3.32 7.99 0.59
N SER A 10 3.00 6.78 0.12
CA SER A 10 1.65 6.20 0.14
C SER A 10 1.38 5.30 1.37
N GLY A 11 2.13 5.51 2.44
CA GLY A 11 1.83 4.93 3.75
C GLY A 11 0.47 5.40 4.31
N ALA A 12 0.12 4.94 5.51
CA ALA A 12 -1.19 5.21 6.12
C ALA A 12 -1.54 6.72 6.16
N ALA A 13 -0.60 7.56 6.60
CA ALA A 13 -0.82 9.00 6.68
C ALA A 13 -0.96 9.66 5.31
N GLY A 14 -0.08 9.32 4.35
CA GLY A 14 -0.09 9.92 3.02
C GLY A 14 -1.35 9.58 2.23
N THR A 15 -1.77 8.32 2.28
CA THR A 15 -3.02 7.87 1.64
C THR A 15 -4.25 8.52 2.28
N ALA A 16 -4.32 8.58 3.61
CA ALA A 16 -5.45 9.24 4.30
C ALA A 16 -5.53 10.75 3.98
N LEU A 17 -4.38 11.43 3.93
CA LEU A 17 -4.30 12.84 3.54
C LEU A 17 -4.73 13.05 2.09
N ALA A 18 -4.17 12.28 1.15
CA ALA A 18 -4.51 12.38 -0.26
C ALA A 18 -6.01 12.17 -0.48
N HIS A 19 -6.59 11.12 0.12
CA HIS A 19 -8.02 10.85 0.08
C HIS A 19 -8.86 12.03 0.58
N ARG A 20 -8.43 12.70 1.67
CA ARG A 20 -9.17 13.84 2.22
C ARG A 20 -9.11 15.07 1.33
N LEU A 21 -7.97 15.32 0.68
CA LEU A 21 -7.78 16.44 -0.24
C LEU A 21 -8.58 16.26 -1.53
N THR A 22 -8.67 15.02 -2.06
CA THR A 22 -9.44 14.70 -3.27
C THR A 22 -10.96 14.73 -3.08
N VAL A 23 -11.46 14.98 -1.85
CA VAL A 23 -12.89 15.24 -1.64
C VAL A 23 -13.35 16.51 -2.36
N GLU A 24 -12.46 17.48 -2.53
CA GLU A 24 -12.69 18.63 -3.40
C GLU A 24 -12.46 18.20 -4.87
N PRO A 25 -13.52 18.14 -5.71
CA PRO A 25 -13.44 17.56 -7.05
C PRO A 25 -12.42 18.26 -7.97
N ASP A 26 -12.17 19.55 -7.77
CA ASP A 26 -11.23 20.32 -8.58
C ASP A 26 -9.78 20.23 -8.08
N THR A 27 -9.52 19.50 -7.00
CA THR A 27 -8.18 19.35 -6.41
C THR A 27 -7.45 18.14 -6.96
N SER A 28 -6.43 18.39 -7.78
CA SER A 28 -5.52 17.37 -8.29
C SER A 28 -4.40 17.07 -7.30
N VAL A 29 -4.34 15.82 -6.83
CA VAL A 29 -3.37 15.36 -5.81
C VAL A 29 -2.67 14.08 -6.26
N PRO A 30 -1.57 14.17 -7.03
CA PRO A 30 -0.73 13.00 -7.28
C PRO A 30 -0.15 12.45 -5.97
N LEU A 31 -0.22 11.14 -5.80
CA LEU A 31 0.38 10.38 -4.70
C LEU A 31 1.54 9.55 -5.25
N LEU A 32 2.73 9.78 -4.72
CA LEU A 32 3.96 9.10 -5.15
C LEU A 32 4.49 8.21 -4.04
N GLU A 33 4.88 6.98 -4.38
CA GLU A 33 5.49 6.01 -3.47
C GLU A 33 6.78 5.49 -4.10
N ALA A 34 7.82 5.28 -3.28
CA ALA A 34 9.10 4.77 -3.76
C ALA A 34 9.08 3.26 -3.96
N GLY A 35 8.27 2.55 -3.16
CA GLY A 35 8.06 1.12 -3.28
C GLY A 35 7.28 0.71 -4.54
N PRO A 36 7.37 -0.58 -4.92
CA PRO A 36 6.57 -1.12 -6.01
C PRO A 36 5.07 -1.12 -5.66
N ASP A 37 4.21 -1.12 -6.68
CA ASP A 37 2.79 -1.44 -6.52
C ASP A 37 2.65 -2.94 -6.20
N VAL A 38 2.72 -3.26 -4.92
CA VAL A 38 2.60 -4.65 -4.45
C VAL A 38 1.15 -4.95 -4.14
N ARG A 39 0.57 -5.81 -4.96
CA ARG A 39 -0.72 -6.45 -4.68
C ARG A 39 -0.49 -7.95 -4.53
N PRO A 40 -0.36 -8.44 -3.29
CA PRO A 40 -0.12 -9.85 -3.08
C PRO A 40 -1.26 -10.66 -3.68
N ASP A 41 -0.95 -11.71 -4.45
CA ASP A 41 -1.98 -12.59 -5.04
C ASP A 41 -2.91 -13.19 -3.98
N VAL A 42 -2.40 -13.41 -2.77
CA VAL A 42 -3.20 -13.85 -1.62
C VAL A 42 -4.30 -12.85 -1.22
N VAL A 43 -4.18 -11.57 -1.58
CA VAL A 43 -5.21 -10.53 -1.34
C VAL A 43 -6.20 -10.45 -2.50
N GLU A 44 -5.71 -10.57 -3.74
CA GLU A 44 -6.53 -10.46 -4.96
C GLU A 44 -7.32 -11.74 -5.29
N THR A 45 -6.86 -12.91 -4.84
CA THR A 45 -7.51 -14.20 -5.12
C THR A 45 -8.30 -14.70 -3.90
N PRO A 46 -9.66 -14.66 -3.92
CA PRO A 46 -10.48 -15.01 -2.74
C PRO A 46 -10.27 -16.42 -2.19
N ALA A 47 -10.00 -17.39 -3.07
CA ALA A 47 -9.71 -18.77 -2.67
C ALA A 47 -8.47 -18.90 -1.78
N ARG A 48 -7.56 -17.92 -1.83
CA ARG A 48 -6.30 -17.90 -1.07
C ARG A 48 -6.38 -17.11 0.23
N TRP A 49 -7.48 -16.42 0.50
CA TRP A 49 -7.66 -15.62 1.73
C TRP A 49 -7.38 -16.40 3.04
N PRO A 50 -7.70 -17.71 3.18
CA PRO A 50 -7.32 -18.46 4.37
C PRO A 50 -5.82 -18.42 4.70
N GLU A 51 -4.94 -18.27 3.70
CA GLU A 51 -3.48 -18.15 3.89
C GLU A 51 -3.08 -16.83 4.57
N THR A 52 -3.90 -15.78 4.48
CA THR A 52 -3.62 -14.48 5.14
C THR A 52 -3.70 -14.58 6.66
N SER A 53 -4.59 -15.44 7.17
CA SER A 53 -4.85 -15.67 8.58
C SER A 53 -3.86 -16.64 9.22
N ALA A 54 -3.18 -17.45 8.40
CA ALA A 54 -2.38 -18.57 8.86
C ALA A 54 -1.12 -18.17 9.65
N GLY A 55 -0.80 -16.87 9.70
CA GLY A 55 0.35 -16.34 10.43
C GLY A 55 1.66 -16.77 9.77
N ARG A 56 2.48 -15.81 9.34
CA ARG A 56 3.88 -16.14 9.03
C ARG A 56 4.54 -16.56 10.34
N SER A 57 4.59 -17.87 10.60
CA SER A 57 5.56 -18.43 11.52
C SER A 57 6.91 -18.23 10.87
N THR A 58 7.59 -17.13 11.20
CA THR A 58 9.00 -16.96 10.89
C THR A 58 9.75 -18.03 11.68
N THR A 59 9.85 -19.25 11.15
CA THR A 59 10.91 -20.15 11.52
C THR A 59 12.18 -19.48 11.00
N ALA A 60 12.88 -18.78 11.89
CA ALA A 60 14.24 -18.36 11.65
C ALA A 60 15.05 -19.64 11.38
N THR A 61 15.20 -20.00 10.11
CA THR A 61 16.14 -21.02 9.70
C THR A 61 17.51 -20.49 10.12
N GLY A 62 18.07 -21.16 11.12
CA GLY A 62 19.35 -20.84 11.69
C GLY A 62 20.43 -20.75 10.61
N VAL A 63 21.39 -19.88 10.89
CA VAL A 63 22.72 -19.91 10.31
C VAL A 63 23.20 -21.36 10.29
N SER A 64 23.44 -21.89 9.10
CA SER A 64 24.19 -23.13 8.91
C SER A 64 25.36 -22.83 7.98
N SER A 65 26.54 -22.76 8.63
CA SER A 65 27.92 -22.89 8.15
C SER A 65 28.34 -22.21 6.84
#